data_AF-A0AAU6RW27-F1
#
_entry.id   AF-A0AAU6RW27-F1
#
_cell.length_a   1.000
_cell.length_b   1.000
_cell.length_c   1.000
_cell.angle_alpha   90.00
_cell.angle_beta   90.00
_cell.angle_gamma   90.00
#
_symmetry.space_group_name_H-M   'P 1'
#
loop_
_entity.id
_entity.type
_entity.pdbx_description
1 polymer ?
#
loop_
_entity_poly.entity_id
_entity_poly.type
_entity_poly.pdbx_seq_one_letter_code
_entity_poly.pdbx_strand_id
1 'polypeptide(L)'
;MIYAKIFKSALNPALPRRLNKIGSVHPLYFPINNVVASKMNNSTTTQSAAMGPHALQFKVERYLAAGMFPLLPAAYFIHGTTMDLVLSAAIVMHSHWGLMSVVQDYARPIVVGERLAKISPALVYITSTILLVGLLHYNLFDIGLTKSFERVFSL
;
A
#
# COMPACT_ATOMS: atom_id res chain seq x y z
N MET A 1 -29.66 -18.75 -0.96
CA MET A 1 -31.05 -18.39 -0.57
C MET A 1 -31.06 -17.13 0.31
N ILE A 2 -30.50 -16.01 -0.16
CA ILE A 2 -30.38 -14.73 0.58
C ILE A 2 -30.93 -13.53 -0.23
N TYR A 3 -31.01 -13.65 -1.55
CA TYR A 3 -31.42 -12.55 -2.44
C TYR A 3 -32.94 -12.23 -2.47
N ALA A 4 -33.80 -13.06 -1.87
CA ALA A 4 -35.25 -12.84 -1.91
C ALA A 4 -35.79 -11.86 -0.84
N LYS A 5 -34.98 -11.47 0.17
CA LYS A 5 -35.43 -10.60 1.26
C LYS A 5 -35.28 -9.10 0.98
N ILE A 6 -34.50 -8.71 -0.02
CA ILE A 6 -34.21 -7.28 -0.30
C ILE A 6 -35.22 -6.68 -1.30
N PHE A 7 -35.85 -7.48 -2.17
CA PHE A 7 -36.75 -6.97 -3.20
C PHE A 7 -38.20 -6.73 -2.74
N LYS A 8 -38.61 -7.28 -1.59
CA LYS A 8 -39.99 -7.12 -1.07
C LYS A 8 -40.26 -5.81 -0.33
N SER A 9 -39.23 -5.03 0.02
CA SER A 9 -39.40 -3.76 0.74
C SER A 9 -39.71 -2.56 -0.17
N ALA A 10 -39.67 -2.75 -1.50
CA ALA A 10 -39.87 -1.67 -2.47
C ALA A 10 -41.31 -1.56 -3.03
N LEU A 11 -42.26 -2.36 -2.53
CA LEU A 11 -43.65 -2.41 -3.04
C LEU A 11 -44.71 -2.14 -1.96
N ASN A 12 -44.56 -1.07 -1.17
CA ASN A 12 -45.65 -0.58 -0.33
C ASN A 12 -46.08 0.84 -0.73
N PRO A 13 -47.16 1.01 -1.50
CA PRO A 13 -47.71 2.31 -1.85
C PRO A 13 -48.66 2.79 -0.75
N ALA A 14 -48.11 3.32 0.35
CA ALA A 14 -48.88 4.01 1.37
C ALA A 14 -48.37 5.46 1.49
N LEU A 15 -49.02 6.35 0.75
CA LEU A 15 -48.81 7.80 0.79
C LEU A 15 -49.22 8.37 2.16
N PRO A 16 -48.42 9.23 2.81
CA PRO A 16 -48.96 10.14 3.81
C PRO A 16 -49.61 11.35 3.11
N ARG A 17 -50.94 11.31 2.96
CA ARG A 17 -51.75 12.52 2.74
C ARG A 17 -51.73 13.36 4.02
N ARG A 18 -50.94 14.43 4.05
CA ARG A 18 -51.25 15.62 4.87
C ARG A 18 -51.01 16.89 4.06
N LEU A 19 -52.08 17.33 3.40
CA LEU A 19 -52.27 18.71 2.94
C LEU A 19 -52.77 19.52 4.13
N ASN A 20 -52.01 20.54 4.53
CA ASN A 20 -52.49 21.91 4.78
C ASN A 20 -51.42 22.71 5.54
N LYS A 21 -50.84 23.72 4.89
CA LYS A 21 -51.07 25.15 5.16
C LYS A 21 -50.12 25.97 4.28
N ILE A 22 -50.68 26.67 3.29
CA ILE A 22 -49.96 27.69 2.52
C ILE A 22 -49.70 28.87 3.47
N GLY A 23 -48.45 29.25 3.67
CA GLY A 23 -48.11 30.42 4.47
C GLY A 23 -46.61 30.58 4.78
N SER A 24 -46.04 31.63 4.18
CA SER A 24 -44.83 32.37 4.56
C SER A 24 -43.44 31.74 4.31
N VAL A 25 -42.72 32.36 3.37
CA VAL A 25 -41.28 32.21 3.16
C VAL A 25 -40.55 32.80 4.37
N HIS A 26 -40.00 31.95 5.24
CA HIS A 26 -39.06 32.39 6.27
C HIS A 26 -37.63 32.25 5.74
N PRO A 27 -36.81 33.31 5.71
CA PRO A 27 -35.39 33.19 5.42
C PRO A 27 -34.75 32.31 6.49
N LEU A 28 -33.98 31.30 6.07
CA LEU A 28 -33.21 30.46 6.98
C LEU A 28 -32.10 31.31 7.62
N TYR A 29 -32.39 31.81 8.81
CA TYR A 29 -31.39 32.31 9.75
C TYR A 29 -30.50 31.13 10.16
N PHE A 30 -29.24 31.13 9.74
CA PHE A 30 -28.23 30.21 10.28
C PHE A 30 -27.80 30.75 11.65
N PRO A 31 -28.15 30.11 12.78
CA PRO A 31 -27.62 30.55 14.06
C PRO A 31 -26.13 30.22 14.10
N ILE A 32 -25.28 31.27 14.16
CA ILE A 32 -23.87 31.14 14.54
C ILE A 32 -23.85 30.78 16.02
N ASN A 33 -23.97 29.49 16.32
CA ASN A 33 -23.87 28.99 17.68
C ASN A 33 -22.41 28.72 17.98
N ASN A 34 -21.83 29.67 18.72
CA ASN A 34 -20.71 29.58 19.65
C ASN A 34 -19.54 28.70 19.18
N VAL A 35 -18.48 29.37 18.72
CA VAL A 35 -17.11 28.84 18.75
C VAL A 35 -16.79 28.51 20.21
N VAL A 36 -17.17 27.31 20.65
CA VAL A 36 -16.49 26.68 21.78
C VAL A 36 -15.07 26.52 21.29
N ALA A 37 -14.19 27.38 21.79
CA ALA A 37 -12.76 27.17 21.70
C ALA A 37 -12.51 25.76 22.22
N SER A 38 -12.36 24.80 21.30
CA SER A 38 -11.89 23.48 21.63
C SER A 38 -10.52 23.73 22.23
N LYS A 39 -10.47 23.57 23.56
CA LYS A 39 -9.24 23.62 24.34
C LYS A 39 -8.30 22.64 23.67
N MET A 40 -7.36 23.17 22.88
CA MET A 40 -6.34 22.43 22.18
C MET A 40 -5.48 21.78 23.28
N ASN A 41 -5.84 20.57 23.67
CA ASN A 41 -4.99 19.74 24.49
C ASN A 41 -3.86 19.25 23.59
N ASN A 42 -2.87 20.13 23.40
CA ASN A 42 -1.51 19.72 23.09
C ASN A 42 -0.94 19.01 24.33
N SER A 43 -1.59 17.93 24.73
CA SER A 43 -0.92 16.86 25.41
C SER A 43 -0.17 16.14 24.31
N THR A 44 1.11 16.47 24.18
CA THR A 44 2.17 15.54 23.79
C THR A 44 2.18 14.37 24.79
N THR A 45 1.04 13.72 24.98
CA THR A 45 0.94 12.40 25.54
C THR A 45 1.42 11.53 24.40
N THR A 46 2.64 11.05 24.56
CA THR A 46 3.05 9.66 24.31
C THR A 46 1.89 8.70 23.97
N GLN A 47 1.20 8.92 22.86
CA GLN A 47 0.45 7.90 22.17
C GLN A 47 1.49 7.11 21.39
N SER A 48 2.31 6.37 22.13
CA SER A 48 2.71 5.04 21.67
C SER A 48 1.44 4.18 21.72
N ALA A 49 0.42 4.57 20.95
CA ALA A 49 -0.64 3.68 20.53
C ALA A 49 0.11 2.56 19.81
N ALA A 50 0.06 1.35 20.38
CA ALA A 50 0.78 0.20 19.88
C ALA A 50 0.71 0.20 18.35
N MET A 51 1.86 0.35 17.71
CA MET A 51 1.91 0.57 16.27
C MET A 51 1.32 -0.66 15.61
N GLY A 52 0.18 -0.49 14.92
CA GLY A 52 -0.48 -1.60 14.25
C GLY A 52 0.47 -2.28 13.27
N PRO A 53 0.27 -3.57 12.96
CA PRO A 53 1.19 -4.36 12.12
C PRO A 53 1.45 -3.68 10.75
N HIS A 54 0.43 -3.07 10.15
CA HIS A 54 0.57 -2.32 8.90
C HIS A 54 1.45 -1.07 9.04
N ALA A 55 1.37 -0.37 10.17
CA ALA A 55 2.14 0.84 10.39
C ALA A 55 3.63 0.51 10.62
N LEU A 56 3.94 -0.62 11.26
CA LEU A 56 5.32 -1.13 11.32
C LEU A 56 5.86 -1.48 9.95
N GLN A 57 5.09 -2.20 9.13
CA GLN A 57 5.50 -2.52 7.76
C GLN A 57 5.81 -1.25 6.97
N PHE A 58 4.92 -0.26 7.02
CA PHE A 58 5.14 1.03 6.34
C PHE A 58 6.45 1.70 6.78
N LYS A 59 6.75 1.73 8.09
CA LYS A 59 8.02 2.27 8.58
C LYS A 59 9.22 1.49 8.06
N VAL A 60 9.18 0.16 8.12
CA VAL A 60 10.27 -0.70 7.66
C VAL A 60 10.54 -0.49 6.17
N GLU A 61 9.50 -0.40 5.35
CA GLU A 61 9.62 -0.10 3.92
C GLU A 61 10.34 1.24 3.68
N ARG A 62 9.97 2.29 4.44
CA ARG A 62 10.63 3.60 4.32
C ARG A 62 12.09 3.55 4.74
N TYR A 63 12.42 2.84 5.83
CA TYR A 63 13.81 2.67 6.26
C TYR A 63 14.63 1.89 5.25
N LEU A 64 14.08 0.81 4.66
CA LEU A 64 14.75 0.07 3.60
C LEU A 64 15.02 0.96 2.39
N ALA A 65 14.01 1.70 1.92
CA ALA A 65 14.15 2.60 0.78
C ALA A 65 15.18 3.72 1.04
N ALA A 66 15.15 4.31 2.25
CA ALA A 66 16.13 5.30 2.66
C ALA A 66 17.56 4.72 2.74
N GLY A 67 17.69 3.46 3.18
CA GLY A 67 18.97 2.74 3.21
C GLY A 67 19.51 2.37 1.83
N MET A 68 18.64 2.16 0.83
CA MET A 68 19.07 1.90 -0.55
C MET A 68 19.71 3.12 -1.21
N PHE A 69 19.36 4.33 -0.79
CA PHE A 69 19.90 5.56 -1.36
C PHE A 69 21.43 5.69 -1.23
N PRO A 70 22.06 5.51 -0.05
CA PRO A 70 23.53 5.45 0.07
C PRO A 70 24.13 4.12 -0.41
N LEU A 71 23.34 3.04 -0.47
CA LEU A 71 23.82 1.73 -0.86
C LEU A 71 24.20 1.66 -2.35
N LEU A 72 23.42 2.31 -3.24
CA LEU A 72 23.72 2.36 -4.67
C LEU A 72 25.04 3.06 -5.01
N PRO A 73 25.35 4.28 -4.52
CA PRO A 73 26.66 4.90 -4.75
C PRO A 73 27.77 4.12 -4.04
N ALA A 74 27.52 3.50 -2.89
CA ALA A 74 28.52 2.62 -2.26
C ALA A 74 28.87 1.42 -3.16
N ALA A 75 27.88 0.84 -3.86
CA ALA A 75 28.07 -0.29 -4.77
C ALA A 75 28.89 0.06 -6.01
N TYR A 76 28.94 1.35 -6.37
CA TYR A 76 29.76 1.84 -7.46
C TYR A 76 31.25 1.95 -7.10
N PHE A 77 31.58 2.22 -5.84
CA PHE A 77 32.98 2.36 -5.40
C PHE A 77 33.54 1.07 -4.79
N ILE A 78 32.69 0.24 -4.17
CA ILE A 78 33.10 -0.96 -3.44
C ILE A 78 32.51 -2.17 -4.13
N HIS A 79 33.37 -2.95 -4.81
CA HIS A 79 32.99 -4.18 -5.48
C HIS A 79 33.33 -5.39 -4.61
N GLY A 80 32.45 -6.38 -4.56
CA GLY A 80 32.70 -7.65 -3.86
C GLY A 80 31.44 -8.44 -3.57
N THR A 81 31.61 -9.75 -3.31
CA THR A 81 30.50 -10.68 -3.09
C THR A 81 29.60 -10.27 -1.91
N THR A 82 30.16 -9.70 -0.84
CA THR A 82 29.38 -9.20 0.29
C THR A 82 28.49 -8.04 -0.11
N MET A 83 29.00 -7.10 -0.91
CA MET A 83 28.23 -5.97 -1.42
C MET A 83 27.12 -6.45 -2.36
N ASP A 84 27.45 -7.38 -3.26
CA ASP A 84 26.49 -7.99 -4.18
C ASP A 84 25.34 -8.70 -3.46
N LEU A 85 25.62 -9.43 -2.36
CA LEU A 85 24.59 -10.10 -1.57
C LEU A 85 23.66 -9.11 -0.87
N VAL A 86 24.21 -8.04 -0.28
CA VAL A 86 23.39 -6.99 0.35
C VAL A 86 22.56 -6.26 -0.71
N LEU A 87 23.15 -5.94 -1.86
CA LEU A 87 22.47 -5.30 -2.98
C LEU A 87 21.31 -6.18 -3.49
N SER A 88 21.56 -7.47 -3.72
CA SER A 88 20.54 -8.44 -4.14
C SER A 88 19.40 -8.53 -3.12
N ALA A 89 19.70 -8.66 -1.83
CA ALA A 89 18.68 -8.73 -0.79
C ALA A 89 17.85 -7.44 -0.71
N ALA A 90 18.49 -6.28 -0.77
CA ALA A 90 17.81 -4.98 -0.73
C ALA A 90 16.89 -4.77 -1.94
N ILE A 91 17.39 -5.06 -3.16
CA ILE A 91 16.60 -4.95 -4.40
C ILE A 91 15.40 -5.89 -4.37
N VAL A 92 15.60 -7.16 -3.99
CA VAL A 92 14.50 -8.14 -3.92
C VAL A 92 13.45 -7.68 -2.91
N MET A 93 13.88 -7.30 -1.70
CA MET A 93 12.95 -6.94 -0.63
C MET A 93 12.15 -5.67 -0.98
N HIS A 94 12.82 -4.66 -1.53
CA HIS A 94 12.18 -3.43 -2.00
C HIS A 94 11.20 -3.71 -3.14
N SER A 95 11.61 -4.54 -4.11
CA SER A 95 10.76 -4.91 -5.25
C SER A 95 9.55 -5.73 -4.81
N HIS A 96 9.69 -6.62 -3.83
CA HIS A 96 8.60 -7.45 -3.32
C HIS A 96 7.47 -6.60 -2.73
N TRP A 97 7.80 -5.68 -1.81
CA TRP A 97 6.80 -4.79 -1.21
C TRP A 97 6.22 -3.77 -2.21
N GLY A 98 7.05 -3.25 -3.12
CA GLY A 98 6.60 -2.39 -4.20
C GLY A 98 5.58 -3.09 -5.12
N LEU A 99 5.93 -4.28 -5.62
CA LEU A 99 5.04 -5.07 -6.48
C LEU A 99 3.76 -5.50 -5.78
N MET A 100 3.84 -5.86 -4.49
CA MET A 100 2.65 -6.24 -3.73
C MET A 100 1.65 -5.08 -3.64
N SER A 101 2.13 -3.86 -3.43
CA SER A 101 1.29 -2.66 -3.40
C SER A 101 0.65 -2.39 -4.77
N VAL A 102 1.44 -2.47 -5.85
CA VAL A 102 0.94 -2.34 -7.23
C VAL A 102 -0.15 -3.37 -7.53
N VAL A 103 0.07 -4.63 -7.15
CA VAL A 103 -0.92 -5.69 -7.36
C VAL A 103 -2.19 -5.43 -6.56
N GLN A 104 -2.09 -5.00 -5.31
CA GLN A 104 -3.27 -4.68 -4.48
C GLN A 104 -4.10 -3.53 -5.06
N ASP A 105 -3.45 -2.54 -5.68
CA ASP A 105 -4.14 -1.39 -6.26
C ASP A 105 -4.87 -1.73 -7.57
N TYR A 106 -4.24 -2.54 -8.44
CA TYR A 106 -4.73 -2.80 -9.80
C TYR A 106 -5.44 -4.15 -9.99
N ALA A 107 -5.12 -5.20 -9.22
CA ALA A 107 -5.74 -6.52 -9.34
C ALA A 107 -7.11 -6.58 -8.64
N ARG A 108 -7.98 -5.61 -8.92
CA ARG A 108 -9.31 -5.53 -8.34
C ARG A 108 -10.24 -6.58 -8.95
N PRO A 109 -11.05 -7.29 -8.15
CA PRO A 109 -11.96 -8.33 -8.65
C PRO A 109 -12.90 -7.86 -9.76
N ILE A 110 -13.28 -6.58 -9.76
CA ILE A 110 -14.16 -6.00 -10.79
C ILE A 110 -13.50 -5.89 -12.17
N VAL A 111 -12.17 -5.79 -12.25
CA VAL A 111 -11.43 -5.60 -13.52
C VAL A 111 -10.90 -6.93 -14.04
N VAL A 112 -10.23 -7.70 -13.19
CA VAL A 112 -9.52 -8.94 -13.58
C VAL A 112 -10.32 -10.21 -13.27
N GLY A 113 -11.45 -10.10 -12.56
CA GLY A 113 -12.26 -11.23 -12.13
C GLY A 113 -11.78 -11.85 -10.81
N GLU A 114 -12.72 -12.46 -10.08
CA GLU A 114 -12.55 -12.96 -8.70
C GLU A 114 -11.44 -14.01 -8.56
N ARG A 115 -11.23 -14.86 -9.58
CA ARG A 115 -10.20 -15.91 -9.54
C ARG A 115 -8.81 -15.34 -9.70
N LEU A 116 -8.61 -14.44 -10.68
CA LEU A 116 -7.31 -13.85 -10.95
C LEU A 116 -6.89 -12.88 -9.85
N ALA A 117 -7.83 -12.12 -9.28
CA ALA A 117 -7.56 -11.25 -8.13
C ALA A 117 -7.00 -12.02 -6.92
N LYS A 118 -7.45 -13.26 -6.69
CA LYS A 118 -6.94 -14.12 -5.59
C LYS A 118 -5.58 -14.73 -5.87
N ILE A 119 -5.29 -15.05 -7.13
CA ILE A 119 -4.02 -15.67 -7.54
C ILE A 119 -2.91 -14.61 -7.66
N SER A 120 -3.24 -13.37 -7.99
CA SER A 120 -2.26 -12.32 -8.28
C SER A 120 -1.25 -12.08 -7.14
N PRO A 121 -1.64 -11.98 -5.85
CA PRO A 121 -0.67 -11.85 -4.76
C PRO A 121 0.26 -13.06 -4.65
N ALA A 122 -0.23 -14.27 -4.91
CA ALA A 122 0.59 -15.49 -4.88
C ALA A 122 1.67 -15.48 -5.97
N LEU A 123 1.36 -14.94 -7.15
CA LEU A 123 2.34 -14.78 -8.22
C LEU A 123 3.47 -13.82 -7.81
N VAL A 124 3.18 -12.75 -7.06
CA VAL A 124 4.22 -11.84 -6.55
C VAL A 124 5.21 -12.59 -5.66
N TYR A 125 4.74 -13.47 -4.78
CA TYR A 125 5.62 -14.30 -3.94
C TYR A 125 6.49 -15.24 -4.79
N ILE A 126 5.92 -15.86 -5.82
CA ILE A 126 6.65 -16.75 -6.74
C ILE A 126 7.74 -15.97 -7.47
N THR A 127 7.39 -14.84 -8.10
CA THR A 127 8.34 -14.00 -8.83
C THR A 127 9.45 -13.50 -7.91
N SER A 128 9.11 -13.10 -6.67
CA SER A 128 10.12 -12.62 -5.70
C SER A 128 11.06 -13.74 -5.26
N THR A 129 10.56 -14.96 -5.09
CA THR A 129 11.36 -16.14 -4.75
C THR A 129 12.30 -16.51 -5.90
N ILE A 130 11.80 -16.53 -7.13
CA ILE A 130 12.60 -16.79 -8.33
C ILE A 130 13.69 -15.73 -8.48
N LEU A 131 13.34 -14.46 -8.30
CA LEU A 131 14.29 -13.34 -8.36
C LEU A 131 15.39 -13.49 -7.30
N LEU A 132 15.01 -13.81 -6.05
CA LEU A 132 15.97 -14.02 -4.96
C LEU A 132 16.92 -15.18 -5.25
N VAL A 133 16.39 -16.33 -5.66
CA VAL A 133 17.17 -17.52 -5.96
C VAL A 133 18.10 -17.25 -7.15
N GLY A 134 17.61 -16.60 -8.20
CA GLY A 134 18.41 -16.24 -9.37
C GLY A 134 19.58 -15.32 -9.00
N LEU A 135 19.32 -14.27 -8.21
CA LEU A 135 20.35 -13.32 -7.77
C LEU A 135 21.35 -13.95 -6.80
N LEU A 136 20.91 -14.81 -5.88
CA LEU A 136 21.82 -15.54 -4.99
C LEU A 136 22.68 -16.53 -5.76
N HIS A 137 22.09 -17.26 -6.72
CA HIS A 137 22.84 -18.17 -7.57
C HIS A 137 23.89 -17.41 -8.39
N TYR A 138 23.51 -16.28 -8.99
CA TYR A 138 24.42 -15.43 -9.76
C TYR A 138 25.58 -14.88 -8.94
N ASN A 139 25.30 -14.43 -7.70
CA ASN A 139 26.33 -13.88 -6.83
C ASN A 139 27.30 -14.93 -6.27
N LEU A 140 26.86 -16.19 -6.13
CA LEU A 140 27.66 -17.25 -5.52
C LEU A 140 28.40 -18.12 -6.55
N PHE A 141 27.81 -18.34 -7.72
CA PHE A 141 28.35 -19.25 -8.74
C PHE A 141 28.84 -18.54 -10.01
N ASP A 142 28.56 -17.25 -10.17
CA ASP A 142 29.02 -16.44 -11.30
C ASP A 142 29.83 -15.23 -10.78
N ILE A 143 30.01 -14.24 -11.64
CA ILE A 143 30.92 -13.10 -11.47
C ILE A 143 30.43 -12.06 -10.46
N GLY A 144 29.14 -12.05 -10.12
CA GLY A 144 28.51 -11.12 -9.18
C GLY A 144 28.06 -9.79 -9.81
N LEU A 145 27.00 -9.18 -9.25
CA LEU A 145 26.32 -8.01 -9.81
C LEU A 145 27.25 -6.84 -10.15
N THR A 146 28.04 -6.33 -9.19
CA THR A 146 28.86 -5.13 -9.42
C THR A 146 29.89 -5.35 -10.53
N LYS A 147 30.51 -6.54 -10.57
CA LYS A 147 31.50 -6.89 -11.61
C LYS A 147 30.85 -7.08 -12.98
N SER A 148 29.60 -7.56 -13.03
CA SER A 148 28.84 -7.64 -14.28
C SER A 148 28.62 -6.26 -14.88
N PHE A 149 28.21 -5.29 -14.07
CA PHE A 149 28.07 -3.91 -14.51
C PHE A 149 29.40 -3.30 -14.96
N GLU A 150 30.49 -3.56 -14.23
CA GLU A 150 31.84 -3.13 -14.63
C GLU A 150 32.20 -3.62 -16.04
N ARG A 151 31.94 -4.90 -16.35
CA ARG A 151 32.21 -5.46 -17.68
C ARG A 151 31.33 -4.84 -18.76
N VAL A 152 30.03 -4.70 -18.51
CA VAL A 152 29.10 -4.13 -19.48
C VAL A 152 29.44 -2.66 -19.80
N PHE A 153 29.89 -1.89 -18.82
CA PHE A 153 30.31 -0.50 -19.02
C PHE A 153 31.72 -0.33 -19.61
N SER A 154 32.50 -1.41 -19.67
CA SER A 154 33.82 -1.43 -20.32
C SER A 154 33.77 -1.80 -21.81
N LEU A 155 32.59 -2.15 -22.33
CA LEU A 155 32.34 -2.42 -23.76
C LEU A 155 32.35 -1.11 -24.56
#